data_AF-A0A8J4RI23-F1
#
_entry.id   AF-A0A8J4RI23-F1
#
_cell.length_a   1.000
_cell.length_b   1.000
_cell.length_c   1.000
_cell.angle_alpha   90.00
_cell.angle_beta   90.00
_cell.angle_gamma   90.00
#
_symmetry.space_group_name_H-M   'P 1'
#
loop_
_entity.id
_entity.type
_entity.pdbx_description
1 polymer ?
#
loop_
_entity_poly.entity_id
_entity_poly.type
_entity_poly.pdbx_seq_one_letter_code
_entity_poly.pdbx_strand_id
1 'polypeptide(L)'
;MIEALAKEKVQSGDVIAIDKASGKITKLGRSFSRSREYDAMGPQTKFVQCPDGELQKRKELVHSVTLHEIDVINSRTQGFLALFTGDTGEIRAERSTQYLMEFQNQYINETADGDEEDANAMES
;
A
#
# COMPACT_ATOMS: atom_id res chain seq x y z
N MET A 1 12.95 11.27 -6.26
CA MET A 1 12.59 10.48 -7.46
C MET A 1 13.82 9.94 -8.21
N ILE A 2 14.83 10.77 -8.50
CA ILE A 2 16.06 10.35 -9.20
C ILE A 2 16.78 9.19 -8.47
N GLU A 3 16.90 9.28 -7.15
CA GLU A 3 17.54 8.22 -6.35
C GLU A 3 16.79 6.88 -6.40
N ALA A 4 15.46 6.91 -6.43
CA ALA A 4 14.64 5.69 -6.53
C ALA A 4 14.80 5.01 -7.90
N LEU A 5 14.93 5.79 -8.98
CA LEU A 5 15.23 5.26 -10.32
C LEU A 5 16.62 4.61 -10.37
N ALA A 6 17.61 5.24 -9.73
CA ALA A 6 18.96 4.70 -9.64
C ALA A 6 19.00 3.40 -8.81
N LYS A 7 18.28 3.36 -7.68
CA LYS A 7 18.15 2.18 -6.81
C LYS A 7 17.56 0.97 -7.54
N GLU A 8 16.50 1.19 -8.33
CA GLU A 8 15.84 0.16 -9.14
C GLU A 8 16.56 -0.11 -10.48
N LYS A 9 17.68 0.57 -10.75
CA LYS A 9 18.47 0.46 -11.99
C LYS A 9 17.60 0.55 -13.24
N VAL A 10 16.69 1.53 -13.29
CA VAL A 10 15.76 1.69 -14.42
C VAL A 10 16.52 2.11 -15.67
N GLN A 11 16.31 1.41 -16.78
CA GLN A 11 16.90 1.72 -18.07
C GLN A 11 15.83 1.99 -19.14
N SER A 12 16.23 2.64 -20.23
CA SER A 12 15.37 2.85 -21.39
C SER A 12 14.85 1.52 -21.93
N GLY A 13 13.53 1.35 -21.97
CA GLY A 13 12.87 0.11 -22.38
C GLY A 13 12.30 -0.72 -21.22
N ASP A 14 12.56 -0.33 -19.97
CA ASP A 14 11.87 -0.91 -18.81
C ASP A 14 10.45 -0.35 -18.69
N VAL A 15 9.51 -1.23 -18.33
CA VAL A 15 8.14 -0.89 -17.94
C VAL A 15 8.12 -0.72 -16.43
N ILE A 16 7.75 0.47 -15.97
CA ILE A 16 7.73 0.83 -14.55
C ILE A 16 6.35 1.31 -14.11
N ALA A 17 6.00 1.04 -12.86
CA ALA A 17 4.86 1.63 -12.18
C ALA A 17 5.36 2.65 -11.16
N ILE A 18 4.80 3.86 -11.19
CA ILE A 18 5.13 4.92 -10.25
C ILE A 18 3.87 5.23 -9.44
N ASP A 19 3.97 5.06 -8.13
CA ASP A 19 2.94 5.59 -7.24
C ASP A 19 3.25 7.06 -6.94
N LYS A 20 2.33 7.94 -7.32
CA LYS A 20 2.48 9.39 -7.17
C LYS A 20 2.46 9.83 -5.70
N ALA A 21 1.72 9.12 -4.84
CA ALA A 21 1.57 9.51 -3.45
C ALA A 21 2.81 9.11 -2.63
N SER A 22 3.27 7.85 -2.78
CA SER A 22 4.45 7.36 -2.05
C SER A 22 5.78 7.67 -2.72
N GLY A 23 5.78 8.04 -4.01
CA GLY A 23 7.00 8.18 -4.81
C GLY A 23 7.73 6.85 -5.07
N LYS A 24 7.10 5.71 -4.74
CA LYS A 24 7.65 4.38 -4.94
C LYS A 24 7.66 4.03 -6.43
N ILE A 25 8.80 3.54 -6.90
CA ILE A 25 8.99 3.07 -8.27
C ILE A 25 9.12 1.56 -8.23
N THR A 26 8.31 0.87 -9.03
CA THR A 26 8.32 -0.59 -9.14
C THR A 26 8.61 -0.98 -10.57
N LYS A 27 9.69 -1.74 -10.80
CA LYS A 27 10.00 -2.28 -12.13
C LYS A 27 9.13 -3.51 -12.40
N LEU A 28 8.25 -3.42 -13.39
CA LEU A 28 7.37 -4.53 -13.79
C LEU A 28 8.11 -5.52 -14.70
N GLY A 29 8.97 -5.01 -15.57
CA GLY A 29 9.77 -5.81 -16.49
C GLY A 29 10.31 -4.98 -17.64
N ARG A 30 10.72 -5.65 -18.72
CA ARG A 30 11.21 -5.00 -19.96
C ARG A 30 10.19 -5.15 -21.08
N SER A 31 10.07 -4.14 -21.93
CA SER A 31 9.11 -4.18 -23.04
C SER A 31 9.51 -5.24 -24.08
N PHE A 32 8.51 -5.95 -24.63
CA PHE A 32 8.73 -6.91 -25.73
C PHE A 32 9.35 -6.26 -26.99
N SER A 33 9.09 -4.97 -27.20
CA SER A 33 9.61 -4.22 -28.35
C SER A 33 11.13 -4.04 -28.35
N ARG A 34 11.78 -4.09 -27.17
CA ARG A 34 13.24 -3.93 -27.03
C ARG A 34 13.95 -5.20 -26.55
N SER A 35 13.28 -6.34 -26.56
CA SER A 35 13.85 -7.63 -26.14
C SER A 35 14.96 -8.14 -27.04
N ARG A 36 14.99 -7.70 -28.31
CA ARG A 36 15.91 -8.21 -29.35
C ARG A 36 17.29 -7.55 -29.36
N GLU A 37 17.47 -6.42 -28.68
CA GLU A 37 18.71 -5.64 -28.70
C GLU A 37 19.75 -6.11 -27.66
N TYR A 38 19.40 -7.06 -26.79
CA TYR A 38 20.28 -7.56 -25.73
C TYR A 38 20.28 -9.10 -25.74
N ASP A 39 21.37 -9.69 -26.26
CA ASP A 39 21.58 -11.13 -26.42
C ASP A 39 21.96 -11.83 -25.10
N ALA A 40 22.50 -11.08 -24.13
CA ALA A 40 22.89 -11.58 -22.81
C ALA A 40 21.87 -11.18 -21.73
N MET A 41 20.67 -11.75 -21.77
CA MET A 41 19.66 -11.53 -20.74
C MET A 41 19.88 -12.49 -19.57
N GLY A 42 20.07 -11.95 -18.36
CA GLY A 42 20.13 -12.75 -17.14
C GLY A 42 18.80 -13.47 -16.88
N PRO A 43 18.79 -14.60 -16.13
CA PRO A 43 17.61 -15.45 -15.90
C PRO A 43 16.42 -14.76 -15.17
N GLN A 44 16.53 -13.47 -14.86
CA GLN A 44 15.58 -12.69 -14.06
C GLN A 44 14.78 -11.66 -14.87
N THR A 45 15.02 -11.50 -16.17
CA THR A 45 14.32 -10.47 -16.97
C THR A 45 12.93 -10.94 -17.36
N LYS A 46 11.90 -10.43 -16.67
CA LYS A 46 10.50 -10.60 -17.07
C LYS A 46 10.16 -9.65 -18.21
N PHE A 47 9.61 -10.18 -19.29
CA PHE A 47 9.10 -9.38 -20.41
C PHE A 47 7.63 -9.09 -20.20
N VAL A 48 7.26 -7.82 -20.36
CA VAL A 48 5.89 -7.33 -20.14
C VAL A 48 5.46 -6.53 -21.37
N GLN A 49 4.18 -6.65 -21.73
CA GLN A 49 3.60 -5.83 -22.78
C GLN A 49 3.60 -4.36 -22.37
N CYS A 50 3.77 -3.46 -23.33
CA CYS A 50 3.58 -2.03 -23.07
C CYS A 50 2.15 -1.82 -22.54
N PRO A 51 1.97 -1.17 -21.38
CA PRO A 51 0.64 -0.93 -20.85
C PRO A 51 -0.14 -0.01 -21.79
N ASP A 52 -1.38 -0.40 -22.08
CA ASP A 52 -2.28 0.34 -22.97
C ASP A 52 -3.26 1.23 -22.18
N GLY A 53 -3.69 2.32 -22.82
CA GLY A 53 -4.63 3.30 -22.26
C GLY A 53 -3.95 4.45 -21.53
N GLU A 54 -4.67 5.08 -20.59
CA GLU A 54 -4.18 6.24 -19.86
C GLU A 54 -2.98 5.92 -18.95
N LEU A 55 -1.97 6.80 -18.95
CA LEU A 55 -0.76 6.63 -18.14
C LEU A 55 -1.00 6.83 -16.65
N GLN A 56 -1.97 7.67 -16.27
CA GLN A 56 -2.28 7.96 -14.87
C GLN A 56 -3.67 7.44 -14.55
N LYS A 57 -3.75 6.39 -13.72
CA LYS A 57 -5.01 5.82 -13.24
C LYS A 57 -5.06 5.90 -11.71
N ARG A 58 -6.22 6.25 -11.15
CA ARG A 58 -6.45 6.15 -9.70
C ARG A 58 -6.88 4.72 -9.40
N LYS A 59 -6.06 4.00 -8.62
CA LYS A 59 -6.37 2.65 -8.15
C LYS A 59 -6.69 2.71 -6.67
N GLU A 60 -7.85 2.20 -6.28
CA GLU A 60 -8.18 1.95 -4.88
C GLU A 60 -7.60 0.60 -4.47
N LEU A 61 -6.98 0.54 -3.28
CA LEU A 61 -6.36 -0.67 -2.77
C LEU A 61 -6.78 -0.89 -1.33
N VAL A 62 -7.63 -1.89 -1.14
CA VAL A 62 -8.17 -2.27 0.17
C VAL A 62 -7.20 -3.28 0.80
N HIS A 63 -6.75 -2.99 2.02
CA HIS A 63 -5.95 -3.91 2.82
C HIS A 63 -6.75 -4.32 4.04
N SER A 64 -6.86 -5.63 4.28
CA SER A 64 -7.41 -6.16 5.52
C SER A 64 -6.28 -6.37 6.52
N VAL A 65 -6.40 -5.78 7.71
CA VAL A 65 -5.46 -5.93 8.83
C VAL A 65 -6.20 -6.37 10.07
N THR A 66 -5.56 -7.21 10.88
CA THR A 66 -6.08 -7.67 12.17
C THR A 66 -5.72 -6.68 13.28
N LEU A 67 -6.52 -6.65 14.35
CA LEU A 67 -6.21 -5.82 15.53
C LEU A 67 -4.86 -6.19 16.15
N HIS A 68 -4.48 -7.47 16.14
CA HIS A 68 -3.18 -7.92 16.63
C HIS A 68 -2.03 -7.31 15.81
N GLU A 69 -2.15 -7.25 14.49
CA GLU A 69 -1.10 -6.66 13.64
C GLU A 69 -0.91 -5.17 13.94
N ILE A 70 -2.02 -4.44 14.12
CA ILE A 70 -2.02 -3.02 14.48
C ILE A 70 -1.33 -2.81 15.83
N ASP A 71 -1.71 -3.60 16.83
CA ASP A 71 -1.15 -3.53 18.18
C ASP A 71 0.36 -3.79 18.19
N VAL A 72 0.83 -4.80 17.45
CA VAL A 72 2.26 -5.13 17.34
C VAL A 72 3.03 -4.01 16.62
N ILE A 73 2.51 -3.51 15.50
CA ILE A 73 3.14 -2.42 14.73
C ILE A 73 3.34 -1.18 15.61
N ASN A 74 2.29 -0.79 16.33
CA ASN A 74 2.32 0.39 17.19
C ASN A 74 3.05 0.14 18.51
N SER A 75 3.45 -1.11 18.80
CA SER A 75 4.09 -1.43 20.05
C SER A 75 5.55 -1.03 20.19
N ARG A 76 6.23 -0.84 19.06
CA ARG A 76 7.67 -0.59 19.02
C ARG A 76 8.09 -0.01 17.66
N THR A 77 9.25 0.62 17.64
CA THR A 77 9.85 1.27 16.46
C THR A 77 10.15 0.34 15.26
N GLN A 78 10.12 -0.98 15.45
CA GLN A 78 10.21 -1.99 14.38
C GLN A 78 9.09 -3.04 14.46
N GLY A 79 7.88 -2.63 14.81
CA GLY A 79 6.75 -3.55 14.99
C GLY A 79 6.38 -4.32 13.70
N PHE A 80 6.58 -3.72 12.52
CA PHE A 80 6.36 -4.41 11.24
C PHE A 80 7.24 -5.66 11.08
N LEU A 81 8.51 -5.62 11.49
CA LEU A 81 9.41 -6.76 11.35
C LEU A 81 9.05 -7.88 12.34
N ALA A 82 8.59 -7.50 13.54
CA ALA A 82 8.16 -8.44 14.58
C ALA A 82 6.99 -9.33 14.14
N LEU A 83 6.12 -8.85 13.23
CA LEU A 83 5.06 -9.66 12.63
C LEU A 83 5.59 -10.86 11.85
N PHE A 84 6.75 -10.72 11.21
CA PHE A 84 7.35 -11.79 10.40
C PHE A 84 8.35 -12.63 11.18
N THR A 85 9.03 -12.05 12.17
CA THR A 85 10.04 -12.77 12.96
C THR A 85 9.47 -13.51 14.17
N GLY A 86 8.23 -13.20 14.57
CA GLY A 86 7.58 -13.80 15.76
C GLY A 86 8.06 -13.21 17.08
N ASP A 87 8.94 -12.20 17.06
CA ASP A 87 9.45 -11.49 18.25
C ASP A 87 8.51 -10.35 18.68
N THR A 88 7.21 -10.66 18.75
CA THR A 88 6.17 -9.68 19.11
C THR A 88 6.20 -9.35 20.60
N GLY A 89 6.50 -10.35 21.43
CA GLY A 89 6.49 -10.25 22.90
C GLY A 89 5.08 -9.94 23.45
N GLU A 90 5.01 -9.67 24.75
CA GLU A 90 3.75 -9.24 25.38
C GLU A 90 3.45 -7.77 25.06
N ILE A 91 2.23 -7.51 24.60
CA ILE A 91 1.74 -6.16 24.30
C ILE A 91 1.08 -5.61 25.56
N ARG A 92 1.50 -4.41 26.00
CA ARG A 92 0.90 -3.74 27.16
C ARG A 92 -0.58 -3.46 26.89
N ALA A 93 -1.45 -3.91 27.81
CA ALA A 93 -2.90 -3.83 27.68
C ALA A 93 -3.44 -2.41 27.44
N GLU A 94 -2.78 -1.38 27.99
CA GLU A 94 -3.15 0.03 27.85
C GLU A 94 -3.18 0.52 26.39
N ARG A 95 -2.43 -0.11 25.48
CA ARG A 95 -2.46 0.23 24.05
C ARG A 95 -3.54 -0.52 23.27
N SER A 96 -3.79 -1.79 23.58
CA SER A 96 -4.87 -2.55 22.94
C SER A 96 -6.26 -1.95 23.25
N THR A 97 -6.46 -1.39 24.45
CA THR A 97 -7.73 -0.74 24.82
C THR A 97 -7.97 0.58 24.11
N GLN A 98 -6.92 1.37 23.85
CA GLN A 98 -7.07 2.69 23.21
C GLN A 98 -7.53 2.55 21.76
N TYR A 99 -6.96 1.64 20.97
CA TYR A 99 -7.37 1.46 19.58
C TYR A 99 -8.77 0.86 19.44
N LEU A 100 -9.17 -0.04 20.34
CA LEU A 100 -10.54 -0.54 20.37
C LEU A 100 -11.54 0.60 20.64
N MET A 101 -11.22 1.52 21.56
CA MET A 101 -12.06 2.69 21.84
C MET A 101 -12.07 3.69 20.69
N GLU A 102 -10.93 3.95 20.05
CA GLU A 102 -10.85 4.84 18.88
C GLU A 102 -11.60 4.28 17.67
N PHE A 103 -11.45 2.99 17.37
CA PHE A 103 -12.17 2.33 16.29
C PHE A 103 -13.68 2.31 16.56
N GLN A 104 -14.08 2.03 17.80
CA GLN A 104 -15.48 2.09 18.20
C GLN A 104 -16.03 3.52 18.09
N ASN A 105 -15.28 4.55 18.52
CA ASN A 105 -15.71 5.94 18.40
C ASN A 105 -15.82 6.38 16.95
N GLN A 106 -14.91 5.97 16.07
CA GLN A 106 -15.01 6.28 14.65
C GLN A 106 -16.23 5.60 14.01
N TYR A 107 -16.47 4.32 14.31
CA TYR A 107 -17.67 3.62 13.82
C TYR A 107 -18.96 4.26 14.34
N ILE A 108 -18.99 4.65 15.62
CA ILE A 108 -20.13 5.34 16.24
C ILE A 108 -20.38 6.69 15.56
N ASN A 109 -19.34 7.49 15.31
CA ASN A 109 -19.48 8.79 14.65
C ASN A 109 -19.91 8.65 13.19
N GLU A 110 -19.37 7.68 12.44
CA GLU A 110 -19.81 7.39 11.07
C GLU A 110 -21.28 6.93 11.00
N THR A 111 -21.77 6.21 12.02
CA THR A 111 -23.21 5.87 12.11
C THR A 111 -24.07 7.03 12.60
N ALA A 112 -23.56 7.90 13.48
CA ALA A 112 -24.32 9.01 14.05
C ALA A 112 -24.53 10.15 13.04
N ASP A 113 -23.54 10.43 12.18
CA ASP A 113 -23.67 11.44 11.11
C ASP A 113 -24.67 10.99 10.02
N GLY A 114 -24.84 9.68 9.81
CA GLY A 114 -25.78 9.13 8.84
C GLY A 114 -27.26 9.24 9.24
N ASP A 115 -27.56 9.20 10.54
CA ASP A 115 -28.94 9.28 11.05
C ASP A 115 -29.47 10.73 11.11
N GLU A 116 -28.59 11.75 11.16
CA GLU A 116 -29.00 13.17 11.16
C GLU A 116 -29.36 13.69 9.75
N GLU A 117 -28.73 13.19 8.68
CA GLU A 117 -29.07 13.61 7.30
C GLU A 117 -30.46 13.09 6.86
N ASP A 118 -30.82 11.87 7.24
CA ASP A 118 -32.13 11.27 6.90
C ASP A 118 -33.28 11.91 7.71
N ALA A 119 -33.03 12.34 8.95
CA ALA A 119 -34.02 13.07 9.75
C ALA A 119 -34.30 14.47 9.18
N ASN A 120 -33.29 15.18 8.69
CA ASN A 120 -33.43 16.54 8.17
C ASN A 120 -34.05 16.57 6.76
N ALA A 121 -33.93 15.48 6.00
CA ALA A 121 -34.59 15.31 4.70
C ALA A 121 -36.10 14.98 4.80
N MET A 122 -36.59 14.52 5.96
CA MET A 122 -38.02 14.28 6.21
C MET A 122 -38.79 15.49 6.77
N GLU A 123 -38.09 16.54 7.22
CA GLU A 123 -38.69 17.77 7.78
C GLU A 123 -38.81 18.92 6.76
N SER A 124 -38.52 18.68 5.47
CA SER A 124 -38.60 19.67 4.37
C SER A 124 -39.83 19.51 3.49
#